data_AF-A0A381IA53-F1
#
_entry.id   AF-A0A381IA53-F1
#
_cell.length_a   1.000
_cell.length_b   1.000
_cell.length_c   1.000
_cell.angle_alpha   90.00
_cell.angle_beta   90.00
_cell.angle_gamma   90.00
#
_symmetry.space_group_name_H-M   'P 1'
#
loop_
_entity.id
_entity.type
_entity.pdbx_description
1 polymer ?
#
loop_
_entity_poly.entity_id
_entity_poly.type
_entity_poly.pdbx_seq_one_letter_code
_entity_poly.pdbx_strand_id
1 'polypeptide(L)'
;MPPPMAGFFEFAMMRTRHDIDQKLLAELYYQYMNVEEDFIKDLFYSTETKLGRVYVQEEVLTNDNEVSILDYERATHIIDESTHIGISMCYCRHRMQHVGKACDAPMDICMTFDNVANSLINNKFARRVDKIECKELLHQAYEHNLVQCGENVRKGVTFICNCCGCCCEAMVAAKRFGNLHPVQTTSFIPNINHEIV
;
A
#
# COMPACT_ATOMS: atom_id res chain seq x y z
N MET A 1 10.37 38.98 -26.79
CA MET A 1 9.74 37.66 -26.91
C MET A 1 9.71 37.31 -28.39
N PRO A 2 10.48 36.30 -28.85
CA PRO A 2 10.40 35.84 -30.23
C PRO A 2 8.93 35.50 -30.59
N PRO A 3 8.52 35.62 -31.86
CA PRO A 3 7.13 35.38 -32.26
C PRO A 3 6.68 34.01 -31.74
N PRO A 4 5.52 33.91 -31.05
CA PRO A 4 5.14 32.69 -30.37
C PRO A 4 4.91 31.60 -31.41
N MET A 5 5.73 30.56 -31.33
CA MET A 5 5.62 29.36 -32.18
C MET A 5 4.17 28.81 -32.11
N ALA A 6 3.63 28.75 -30.90
CA ALA A 6 2.20 28.54 -30.65
C ALA A 6 1.38 29.72 -31.17
N GLY A 7 0.50 29.45 -32.13
CA GLY A 7 -0.40 30.45 -32.73
C GLY A 7 0.12 31.15 -33.99
N PHE A 8 1.42 31.40 -34.17
CA PHE A 8 1.91 31.95 -35.45
C PHE A 8 2.24 30.83 -36.46
N PHE A 9 3.20 29.97 -36.11
CA PHE A 9 3.61 28.86 -36.97
C PHE A 9 2.52 27.78 -37.03
N GLU A 10 1.95 27.46 -35.87
CA GLU A 10 0.90 26.45 -35.76
C GLU A 10 -0.35 26.80 -36.58
N PHE A 11 -0.91 28.00 -36.43
CA PHE A 11 -2.14 28.37 -37.14
C PHE A 11 -1.93 28.60 -38.64
N ALA A 12 -0.71 28.94 -39.05
CA ALA A 12 -0.36 29.04 -40.47
C ALA A 12 -0.41 27.66 -41.15
N MET A 13 0.05 26.60 -40.49
CA MET A 13 0.04 25.23 -41.02
C MET A 13 -1.28 24.48 -40.77
N MET A 14 -2.05 24.83 -39.74
CA MET A 14 -3.36 24.21 -39.46
C MET A 14 -4.44 24.62 -40.47
N ARG A 15 -4.26 25.73 -41.21
CA ARG A 15 -5.20 26.19 -42.22
C ARG A 15 -4.68 25.82 -43.60
N THR A 16 -5.21 24.72 -44.15
CA THR A 16 -4.90 24.30 -45.53
C THR A 16 -5.58 25.24 -46.53
N ARG A 17 -4.92 26.35 -46.84
CA ARG A 17 -5.35 27.30 -47.87
C ARG A 17 -4.62 27.01 -49.18
N HIS A 18 -5.26 27.32 -50.31
CA HIS A 18 -4.72 27.10 -51.65
C HIS A 18 -4.01 28.33 -52.26
N ASP A 19 -3.94 29.43 -51.51
CA ASP A 19 -3.34 30.69 -51.94
C ASP A 19 -1.85 30.84 -51.53
N ILE A 20 -1.32 29.87 -50.77
CA ILE A 20 0.09 29.80 -50.36
C ILE A 20 0.62 28.40 -50.61
N ASP A 21 1.88 28.30 -51.04
CA ASP A 21 2.60 27.03 -51.16
C ASP A 21 2.94 26.46 -49.76
N GLN A 22 2.09 25.55 -49.29
CA GLN A 22 2.22 24.88 -47.99
C GLN A 22 3.48 24.01 -47.90
N LYS A 23 3.95 23.48 -49.02
CA LYS A 23 5.16 22.65 -49.04
C LYS A 23 6.39 23.52 -48.80
N LEU A 24 6.50 24.62 -49.56
CA LEU A 24 7.59 25.58 -49.40
C LEU A 24 7.59 26.19 -47.97
N LEU A 25 6.41 26.52 -47.44
CA LEU A 25 6.28 27.04 -46.07
C LEU A 25 6.78 26.03 -45.02
N ALA A 26 6.43 24.74 -45.17
CA ALA A 26 6.90 23.69 -44.27
C ALA A 26 8.43 23.50 -44.35
N GLU A 27 9.02 23.55 -45.55
CA GLU A 27 10.47 23.46 -45.75
C GLU A 27 11.20 24.65 -45.10
N LEU A 28 10.65 25.86 -45.21
CA LEU A 28 11.21 27.05 -44.55
C LEU A 28 11.09 26.97 -43.02
N TYR A 29 9.97 26.47 -42.48
CA TYR A 29 9.82 26.23 -41.05
C TYR A 29 10.79 25.15 -40.55
N TYR A 30 10.99 24.09 -41.33
CA TYR A 30 11.96 23.05 -41.01
C TYR A 30 13.38 23.63 -40.94
N GLN A 31 13.79 24.44 -41.92
CA GLN A 31 15.08 25.11 -41.89
C GLN A 31 15.20 26.01 -40.65
N TYR A 32 14.20 26.86 -40.40
CA TYR A 32 14.24 27.82 -39.30
C TYR A 32 14.20 27.20 -37.89
N MET A 33 13.56 26.04 -37.72
CA MET A 33 13.41 25.38 -36.42
C MET A 33 14.42 24.25 -36.18
N ASN A 34 14.82 23.52 -37.22
CA ASN A 34 15.62 22.29 -37.06
C ASN A 34 17.05 22.43 -37.59
N VAL A 35 17.30 23.39 -38.49
CA VAL A 35 18.65 23.65 -39.02
C VAL A 35 19.26 24.87 -38.32
N GLU A 36 18.48 25.95 -38.17
CA GLU A 36 18.89 27.13 -37.41
C GLU A 36 18.62 26.90 -35.91
N GLU A 37 19.65 26.52 -35.15
CA GLU A 37 19.50 26.06 -33.75
C GLU A 37 19.17 27.19 -32.74
N ASP A 38 19.56 28.43 -33.06
CA ASP A 38 19.52 29.55 -32.11
C ASP A 38 18.08 29.88 -31.68
N PHE A 39 17.13 29.79 -32.60
CA PHE A 39 15.72 30.09 -32.33
C PHE A 39 15.09 29.11 -31.33
N ILE A 40 15.33 27.80 -31.50
CA ILE A 40 14.77 26.78 -30.60
C ILE A 40 15.42 26.83 -29.23
N LYS A 41 16.73 27.10 -29.16
CA LYS A 41 17.44 27.27 -27.88
C LYS A 41 16.85 28.44 -27.10
N ASP A 42 16.69 29.60 -27.74
CA ASP A 42 16.06 30.75 -27.11
C ASP A 42 14.61 30.47 -26.71
N LEU A 43 13.83 29.76 -27.53
CA LEU A 43 12.43 29.49 -27.22
C LEU A 43 12.22 28.58 -26.01
N PHE A 44 13.04 27.53 -25.84
CA PHE A 44 12.84 26.51 -24.78
C PHE A 44 13.78 26.65 -23.57
N TYR A 45 14.86 27.42 -23.70
CA TYR A 45 15.88 27.57 -22.65
C TYR A 45 16.13 29.02 -22.19
N SER A 46 15.52 30.05 -22.80
CA SER A 46 15.71 31.44 -22.37
C SER A 46 15.09 31.78 -21.02
N THR A 47 14.11 31.01 -20.55
CA THR A 47 13.40 31.25 -19.28
C THR A 47 13.58 30.09 -18.30
N GLU A 48 13.61 30.43 -17.01
CA GLU A 48 13.65 29.46 -15.91
C GLU A 48 12.40 28.55 -15.95
N THR A 49 11.22 29.14 -16.12
CA THR A 49 9.96 28.42 -16.34
C THR A 49 9.88 27.86 -17.76
N LYS A 50 9.61 26.57 -17.89
CA LYS A 50 9.46 25.88 -19.19
C LYS A 50 8.10 26.16 -19.83
N LEU A 51 8.10 26.31 -21.16
CA LEU A 51 6.91 26.66 -21.95
C LEU A 51 5.85 25.54 -21.99
N GLY A 52 6.26 24.29 -21.85
CA GLY A 52 5.36 23.13 -21.83
C GLY A 52 5.72 22.16 -20.71
N ARG A 53 4.73 21.35 -20.31
CA ARG A 53 4.91 20.18 -19.44
C ARG A 53 4.35 18.95 -20.13
N VAL A 54 4.95 17.81 -19.87
CA VAL A 54 4.41 16.51 -20.29
C VAL A 54 3.40 16.05 -19.25
N TYR A 55 2.25 15.54 -19.69
CA TYR A 55 1.26 14.92 -18.82
C TYR A 55 1.51 13.42 -18.73
N VAL A 56 1.14 12.83 -17.61
CA VAL A 56 1.27 11.40 -17.41
C VAL A 56 0.23 10.67 -18.24
N GLN A 57 0.61 9.58 -18.89
CA GLN A 57 -0.32 8.70 -19.59
C GLN A 57 -1.02 7.81 -18.55
N GLU A 58 -2.22 8.22 -18.14
CA GLU A 58 -2.94 7.64 -17.00
C GLU A 58 -3.21 6.14 -17.15
N GLU A 59 -3.52 5.64 -18.35
CA GLU A 59 -3.78 4.21 -18.60
C GLU A 59 -2.54 3.30 -18.42
N VAL A 60 -1.33 3.86 -18.41
CA VAL A 60 -0.07 3.13 -18.17
C VAL A 60 0.25 3.07 -16.67
N LEU A 61 -0.41 3.91 -15.87
CA LEU A 61 -0.33 3.81 -14.42
C LEU A 61 -1.22 2.65 -13.98
N THR A 62 -0.61 1.56 -13.56
CA THR A 62 -1.32 0.59 -12.74
C THR A 62 -1.43 1.15 -11.32
N ASN A 63 -2.55 0.89 -10.64
CA ASN A 63 -2.73 1.25 -9.22
C ASN A 63 -1.70 0.55 -8.29
N ASP A 64 -0.78 -0.26 -8.83
CA ASP A 64 0.28 -0.95 -8.11
C ASP A 64 1.29 0.01 -7.44
N ASN A 65 1.36 1.27 -7.87
CA ASN A 65 2.28 2.29 -7.34
C ASN A 65 1.60 3.35 -6.45
N GLU A 66 0.31 3.21 -6.15
CA GLU A 66 -0.32 4.01 -5.09
C GLU A 66 0.06 3.38 -3.75
N VAL A 67 0.50 4.17 -2.75
CA VAL A 67 0.77 3.66 -1.39
C VAL A 67 -0.57 3.25 -0.78
N SER A 68 -0.97 2.02 -1.05
CA SER A 68 -2.20 1.39 -0.62
C SER A 68 -1.83 0.16 0.21
N ILE A 69 -2.60 -0.10 1.28
CA ILE A 69 -2.45 -1.36 2.02
C ILE A 69 -3.10 -2.42 1.15
N LEU A 70 -2.29 -3.35 0.62
CA LEU A 70 -2.79 -4.38 -0.28
C LEU A 70 -3.79 -5.26 0.48
N ASP A 71 -4.79 -5.79 -0.22
CA ASP A 71 -5.89 -6.53 0.44
C ASP A 71 -5.39 -7.73 1.27
N TYR A 72 -4.32 -8.40 0.85
CA TYR A 72 -3.70 -9.48 1.63
C TYR A 72 -2.93 -9.01 2.88
N GLU A 73 -2.61 -7.72 2.99
CA GLU A 73 -1.99 -7.11 4.17
C GLU A 73 -3.05 -6.60 5.16
N ARG A 74 -4.32 -6.50 4.76
CA ARG A 74 -5.42 -5.98 5.58
C ARG A 74 -6.03 -7.10 6.42
N ALA A 75 -5.84 -7.04 7.74
CA ALA A 75 -6.50 -7.96 8.68
C ALA A 75 -8.03 -8.01 8.50
N THR A 76 -8.67 -6.87 8.22
CA THR A 76 -10.11 -6.80 7.95
C THR A 76 -10.52 -7.51 6.68
N HIS A 77 -9.69 -7.48 5.64
CA HIS A 77 -9.97 -8.16 4.37
C HIS A 77 -9.92 -9.68 4.56
N ILE A 78 -8.94 -10.20 5.31
CA ILE A 78 -8.87 -11.61 5.67
C ILE A 78 -10.13 -12.05 6.42
N ILE A 79 -10.61 -11.25 7.37
CA ILE A 79 -11.88 -11.51 8.08
C ILE A 79 -13.07 -11.51 7.11
N ASP A 80 -13.11 -10.56 6.17
CA ASP A 80 -14.19 -10.41 5.21
C ASP A 80 -14.24 -11.52 4.15
N GLU A 81 -13.12 -12.11 3.78
CA GLU A 81 -13.07 -13.26 2.86
C GLU A 81 -13.34 -14.60 3.55
N SER A 82 -13.12 -14.68 4.86
CA SER A 82 -13.24 -15.92 5.62
C SER A 82 -14.66 -16.48 5.62
N THR A 83 -14.78 -17.79 5.38
CA THR A 83 -16.05 -18.52 5.42
C THR A 83 -16.37 -18.99 6.84
N HIS A 84 -15.35 -19.39 7.59
CA HIS A 84 -15.47 -19.86 8.98
C HIS A 84 -14.52 -19.04 9.85
N ILE A 85 -15.01 -18.58 11.01
CA ILE A 85 -14.21 -17.80 11.94
C ILE A 85 -14.33 -18.43 13.33
N GLY A 86 -13.18 -18.76 13.91
CA GLY A 86 -13.05 -19.34 15.23
C GLY A 86 -12.18 -18.47 16.14
N ILE A 87 -12.70 -18.12 17.31
CA ILE A 87 -11.95 -17.43 18.37
C ILE A 87 -11.55 -18.43 19.44
N SER A 88 -10.27 -18.38 19.80
CA SER A 88 -9.67 -19.24 20.80
C SER A 88 -8.81 -18.43 21.77
N MET A 89 -8.45 -19.05 22.89
CA MET A 89 -7.56 -18.44 23.86
C MET A 89 -6.14 -18.26 23.27
N CYS A 90 -5.49 -17.16 23.62
CA CYS A 90 -4.11 -16.91 23.22
C CYS A 90 -3.16 -17.86 23.97
N TYR A 91 -2.68 -18.89 23.27
CA TYR A 91 -1.80 -19.90 23.88
C TYR A 91 -0.54 -19.29 24.51
N CYS A 92 0.04 -18.24 23.90
CA CYS A 92 1.23 -17.58 24.41
C CYS A 92 0.98 -16.94 25.78
N ARG A 93 -0.16 -16.24 25.91
CA ARG A 93 -0.54 -15.60 27.18
C ARG A 93 -0.97 -16.64 28.21
N HIS A 94 -1.71 -17.66 27.79
CA HIS A 94 -2.08 -18.78 28.66
C HIS A 94 -0.86 -19.52 29.20
N ARG A 95 0.16 -19.79 28.38
CA ARG A 95 1.47 -20.33 28.84
C ARG A 95 2.10 -19.42 29.89
N MET A 96 2.12 -18.11 29.64
CA MET A 96 2.70 -17.14 30.57
C MET A 96 1.91 -17.01 31.88
N GLN A 97 0.60 -17.29 31.86
CA GLN A 97 -0.26 -17.32 33.04
C GLN A 97 0.19 -18.43 34.01
N HIS A 98 0.51 -19.62 33.50
CA HIS A 98 0.99 -20.75 34.32
C HIS A 98 2.34 -20.49 35.00
N VAL A 99 3.11 -19.52 34.52
CA VAL A 99 4.39 -19.10 35.14
C VAL A 99 4.31 -17.75 35.84
N GLY A 100 3.10 -17.21 36.04
CA GLY A 100 2.87 -15.96 36.76
C GLY A 100 3.40 -14.70 36.07
N LYS A 101 3.52 -14.71 34.73
CA LYS A 101 4.08 -13.62 33.92
C LYS A 101 3.18 -13.18 32.77
N ALA A 102 1.91 -13.58 32.76
CA ALA A 102 0.96 -13.10 31.76
C ALA A 102 0.73 -11.59 31.90
N CYS A 103 0.55 -10.91 30.78
CA CYS A 103 0.04 -9.53 30.76
C CYS A 103 -1.49 -9.51 30.82
N ASP A 104 -2.04 -8.31 31.01
CA ASP A 104 -3.49 -8.09 31.16
C ASP A 104 -4.26 -7.97 29.83
N ALA A 105 -3.59 -8.19 28.70
CA ALA A 105 -4.25 -8.15 27.40
C ALA A 105 -5.27 -9.31 27.24
N PRO A 106 -6.33 -9.13 26.43
CA PRO A 106 -7.48 -10.06 26.41
C PRO A 106 -7.09 -11.49 26.01
N MET A 107 -7.51 -12.49 26.79
CA MET A 107 -7.16 -13.90 26.57
C MET A 107 -7.83 -14.50 25.33
N ASP A 108 -9.13 -14.27 25.14
CA ASP A 108 -9.94 -14.89 24.09
C ASP A 108 -9.95 -14.04 22.81
N ILE A 109 -8.80 -13.96 22.14
CA ILE A 109 -8.58 -13.04 21.01
C ILE A 109 -7.83 -13.67 19.82
N CYS A 110 -7.42 -14.94 19.91
CA CYS A 110 -6.71 -15.61 18.81
C CYS A 110 -7.70 -16.03 17.72
N MET A 111 -7.51 -15.50 16.52
CA MET A 111 -8.40 -15.67 15.37
C MET A 111 -7.89 -16.78 14.46
N THR A 112 -8.77 -17.71 14.13
CA THR A 112 -8.53 -18.77 13.16
C THR A 112 -9.60 -18.70 12.08
N PHE A 113 -9.23 -19.08 10.85
CA PHE A 113 -10.06 -18.93 9.66
C PHE A 113 -10.24 -20.25 8.90
N ASP A 114 -11.31 -20.29 8.10
CA ASP A 114 -11.65 -21.33 7.13
C ASP A 114 -11.58 -22.77 7.67
N ASN A 115 -10.94 -23.69 6.94
CA ASN A 115 -10.94 -25.11 7.27
C ASN A 115 -10.34 -25.40 8.66
N VAL A 116 -9.34 -24.61 9.06
CA VAL A 116 -8.71 -24.72 10.38
C VAL A 116 -9.71 -24.28 11.46
N ALA A 117 -10.37 -23.13 11.28
CA ALA A 117 -11.43 -22.68 12.18
C ALA A 117 -12.54 -23.71 12.32
N ASN A 118 -13.03 -24.24 11.20
CA ASN A 118 -14.11 -25.23 11.22
C ASN A 118 -13.72 -26.49 12.01
N SER A 119 -12.50 -26.98 11.82
CA SER A 119 -11.97 -28.12 12.57
C SER A 119 -11.89 -27.82 14.08
N LEU A 120 -11.34 -26.67 14.47
CA LEU A 120 -11.21 -26.27 15.87
C LEU A 120 -12.56 -26.06 16.56
N ILE A 121 -13.52 -25.47 15.84
CA ILE A 121 -14.90 -25.29 16.31
C ILE A 121 -15.57 -26.64 16.55
N ASN A 122 -15.46 -27.58 15.60
CA ASN A 122 -16.07 -28.90 15.71
C ASN A 122 -15.49 -29.71 16.88
N ASN A 123 -14.20 -29.51 17.19
CA ASN A 123 -13.51 -30.14 18.33
C ASN A 123 -13.62 -29.34 19.64
N LYS A 124 -14.42 -28.25 19.66
CA LYS A 124 -14.64 -27.39 20.86
C LYS A 124 -13.37 -26.71 21.40
N PHE A 125 -12.36 -26.52 20.57
CA PHE A 125 -11.16 -25.75 20.89
C PHE A 125 -11.28 -24.26 20.54
N ALA A 126 -12.23 -23.91 19.68
CA ALA A 126 -12.55 -22.53 19.33
C ALA A 126 -14.06 -22.30 19.37
N ARG A 127 -14.47 -21.07 19.67
CA ARG A 127 -15.85 -20.61 19.58
C ARG A 127 -16.09 -20.01 18.21
N ARG A 128 -17.20 -20.38 17.57
CA ARG A 128 -17.64 -19.77 16.30
C ARG A 128 -18.11 -18.35 16.56
N VAL A 129 -17.67 -17.42 15.72
CA VAL A 129 -18.09 -16.01 15.72
C VAL A 129 -18.47 -15.56 14.32
N ASP A 130 -19.18 -14.45 14.21
CA ASP A 130 -19.40 -13.79 12.93
C ASP A 130 -18.30 -12.75 12.62
N LYS A 131 -18.40 -12.12 11.45
CA LYS A 131 -17.43 -11.12 10.98
C LYS A 131 -17.46 -9.84 11.81
N ILE A 132 -18.62 -9.47 12.36
CA ILE A 132 -18.79 -8.24 13.14
C ILE A 132 -18.05 -8.40 14.46
N GLU A 133 -18.33 -9.47 15.19
CA GLU A 133 -17.66 -9.80 16.45
C GLU A 133 -16.14 -9.97 16.25
N CYS A 134 -15.71 -10.60 15.16
CA CYS A 134 -14.28 -10.74 14.86
C CYS A 134 -13.59 -9.39 14.65
N LYS A 135 -14.25 -8.44 13.97
CA LYS A 135 -13.74 -7.08 13.79
C LYS A 135 -13.74 -6.30 15.11
N GLU A 136 -14.73 -6.49 15.97
CA GLU A 136 -14.73 -5.90 17.32
C GLU A 136 -13.54 -6.39 18.16
N LEU A 137 -13.25 -7.69 18.13
CA LEU A 137 -12.06 -8.26 18.77
C LEU A 137 -10.75 -7.74 18.16
N LEU A 138 -10.71 -7.49 16.85
CA LEU A 138 -9.58 -6.87 16.19
C LEU A 138 -9.39 -5.41 16.67
N HIS A 139 -10.48 -4.67 16.82
CA HIS A 139 -10.44 -3.32 17.40
C HIS A 139 -9.97 -3.33 18.84
N GLN A 140 -10.46 -4.26 19.66
CA GLN A 140 -9.96 -4.48 21.02
C GLN A 140 -8.45 -4.77 21.03
N ALA A 141 -7.94 -5.55 20.07
CA ALA A 141 -6.52 -5.80 19.95
C ALA A 141 -5.72 -4.50 19.71
N TYR A 142 -6.23 -3.59 18.88
CA TYR A 142 -5.61 -2.29 18.65
C TYR A 142 -5.60 -1.42 19.91
N GLU A 143 -6.69 -1.37 20.67
CA GLU A 143 -6.78 -0.61 21.93
C GLU A 143 -5.76 -1.10 22.97
N HIS A 144 -5.41 -2.40 22.92
CA HIS A 144 -4.38 -3.00 23.76
C HIS A 144 -2.97 -2.96 23.15
N ASN A 145 -2.75 -2.21 22.06
CA ASN A 145 -1.47 -2.09 21.36
C ASN A 145 -0.89 -3.46 20.93
N LEU A 146 -1.74 -4.39 20.54
CA LEU A 146 -1.34 -5.71 20.07
C LEU A 146 -1.02 -5.68 18.58
N VAL A 147 0.06 -6.37 18.20
CA VAL A 147 0.50 -6.48 16.81
C VAL A 147 -0.18 -7.67 16.16
N GLN A 148 -0.79 -7.44 15.00
CA GLN A 148 -1.43 -8.50 14.21
C GLN A 148 -0.35 -9.27 13.45
N CYS A 149 -0.28 -10.58 13.69
CA CYS A 149 0.62 -11.49 12.99
C CYS A 149 -0.20 -12.60 12.33
N GLY A 150 -0.12 -12.72 11.01
CA GLY A 150 -0.75 -13.82 10.27
C GLY A 150 0.28 -14.75 9.64
N GLU A 151 -0.20 -15.73 8.89
CA GLU A 151 0.66 -16.50 7.98
C GLU A 151 1.24 -15.61 6.89
N ASN A 152 2.51 -15.85 6.52
CA ASN A 152 3.16 -15.14 5.42
C ASN A 152 2.78 -15.74 4.05
N VAL A 153 1.47 -15.76 3.77
CA VAL A 153 0.89 -16.24 2.50
C VAL A 153 -0.10 -15.21 1.97
N ARG A 154 -0.24 -15.12 0.65
CA ARG A 154 -1.16 -14.15 0.02
C ARG A 154 -2.62 -14.59 0.04
N LYS A 155 -2.90 -15.90 0.11
CA LYS A 155 -4.23 -16.47 0.00
C LYS A 155 -4.37 -17.63 0.96
N GLY A 156 -5.58 -17.83 1.50
CA GLY A 156 -5.87 -18.92 2.43
C GLY A 156 -5.16 -18.78 3.77
N VAL A 157 -5.05 -17.55 4.28
CA VAL A 157 -4.49 -17.28 5.62
C VAL A 157 -5.38 -17.97 6.65
N THR A 158 -4.81 -18.87 7.46
CA THR A 158 -5.63 -19.67 8.40
C THR A 158 -5.67 -19.12 9.82
N PHE A 159 -4.86 -18.10 10.13
CA PHE A 159 -4.92 -17.43 11.43
C PHE A 159 -4.46 -15.96 11.39
N ILE A 160 -4.96 -15.19 12.36
CA ILE A 160 -4.40 -13.91 12.80
C ILE A 160 -4.20 -13.99 14.32
N CYS A 161 -2.96 -13.83 14.74
CA CYS A 161 -2.57 -13.69 16.14
C CYS A 161 -2.53 -12.22 16.53
N ASN A 162 -3.02 -11.89 17.73
CA ASN A 162 -2.95 -10.56 18.32
C ASN A 162 -1.86 -10.54 19.40
N CYS A 163 -0.63 -10.27 18.96
CA CYS A 163 0.60 -10.51 19.68
C CYS A 163 1.01 -9.33 20.58
N CYS A 164 1.41 -9.64 21.82
CA CYS A 164 2.07 -8.68 22.71
C CYS A 164 3.58 -8.91 22.75
N GLY A 165 4.35 -7.84 22.99
CA GLY A 165 5.81 -7.91 23.09
C GLY A 165 6.36 -8.68 24.30
N CYS A 166 5.52 -9.01 25.28
CA CYS A 166 5.92 -9.67 26.53
C CYS A 166 5.67 -11.18 26.56
N CYS A 167 4.56 -11.68 25.98
CA CYS A 167 4.19 -13.10 26.06
C CYS A 167 4.40 -13.85 24.74
N CYS A 168 4.30 -13.18 23.60
CA CYS A 168 4.38 -13.83 22.28
C CYS A 168 5.81 -14.26 21.98
N GLU A 169 6.02 -15.54 21.66
CA GLU A 169 7.35 -16.05 21.32
C GLU A 169 7.92 -15.41 20.06
N ALA A 170 7.08 -15.16 19.05
CA ALA A 170 7.51 -14.49 17.82
C ALA A 170 8.01 -13.07 18.10
N MET A 171 7.32 -12.32 18.98
CA MET A 171 7.73 -10.96 19.35
C MET A 171 8.96 -10.95 20.26
N VAL A 172 9.08 -11.92 21.16
CA VAL A 172 10.27 -12.10 22.00
C VAL A 172 11.48 -12.44 21.12
N ALA A 173 11.30 -13.30 20.12
CA ALA A 173 12.34 -13.62 19.14
C ALA A 173 12.70 -12.40 18.29
N ALA A 174 11.73 -11.63 17.79
CA ALA A 174 11.97 -10.39 17.06
C ALA A 174 12.77 -9.37 17.88
N LYS A 175 12.46 -9.23 19.18
CA LYS A 175 13.20 -8.34 20.09
C LYS A 175 14.63 -8.81 20.34
N ARG A 176 14.87 -10.12 20.44
CA ARG A 176 16.19 -10.69 20.76
C ARG A 176 17.09 -10.88 19.54
N PHE A 177 16.49 -11.22 18.40
CA PHE A 177 17.16 -11.68 17.20
C PHE A 177 16.71 -10.90 15.96
N GLY A 178 16.34 -9.62 16.11
CA GLY A 178 15.77 -8.81 15.04
C GLY A 178 16.60 -8.81 13.74
N ASN A 179 17.93 -8.86 13.84
CA ASN A 179 18.84 -8.94 12.69
C ASN A 179 18.62 -10.22 11.82
N LEU A 180 18.05 -11.27 12.39
CA LEU A 180 17.74 -12.53 11.69
C LEU A 180 16.35 -12.54 11.06
N HIS A 181 15.57 -11.46 11.20
CA HIS A 181 14.23 -11.32 10.64
C HIS A 181 13.29 -12.51 10.93
N PRO A 182 13.09 -12.89 12.21
CA PRO A 182 12.29 -14.06 12.57
C PRO A 182 10.79 -13.91 12.25
N VAL A 183 10.33 -12.68 12.04
CA VAL A 183 8.97 -12.34 11.58
C VAL A 183 9.13 -11.36 10.42
N GLN A 184 8.46 -11.62 9.30
CA GLN A 184 8.51 -10.74 8.15
C GLN A 184 7.85 -9.40 8.50
N THR A 185 8.53 -8.29 8.20
CA THR A 185 8.01 -6.95 8.44
C THR A 185 7.02 -6.56 7.35
N THR A 186 6.16 -5.59 7.66
CA THR A 186 5.29 -4.96 6.66
C THR A 186 6.13 -4.15 5.67
N SER A 187 5.51 -3.76 4.57
CA SER A 187 6.06 -2.82 3.58
C SER A 187 6.13 -1.37 4.10
N PHE A 188 5.76 -1.14 5.37
CA PHE A 188 5.59 0.18 5.99
C PHE A 188 6.53 0.35 7.18
N ILE A 189 7.03 1.57 7.37
CA ILE A 189 7.87 1.93 8.52
C ILE A 189 6.97 2.61 9.57
N PRO A 190 6.87 2.08 10.81
CA PRO A 190 6.08 2.71 11.85
C PRO A 190 6.74 4.03 12.30
N ASN A 191 5.94 5.09 12.44
CA ASN A 191 6.36 6.35 13.05
C ASN A 191 5.65 6.50 14.42
N ILE A 192 6.41 6.76 15.48
CA ILE A 192 5.88 6.93 16.83
C ILE A 192 5.52 8.41 17.01
N ASN A 193 4.23 8.68 17.21
CA ASN A 193 3.80 10.02 17.60
C ASN A 193 3.99 10.20 19.12
N HIS A 194 4.97 11.02 19.50
CA HIS A 194 5.30 11.31 20.90
C HIS A 194 4.34 12.30 21.58
N GLU A 195 3.40 12.90 20.86
CA GLU A 195 2.48 13.91 21.40
C GLU A 195 1.21 13.31 22.06
N ILE A 196 0.97 12.00 21.92
CA ILE A 196 -0.27 11.32 22.34
C ILE A 196 -0.02 10.27 23.46
N VAL A 197 1.12 10.31 24.14
CA VAL A 197 1.48 9.37 25.23
C VAL A 197 1.09 9.90 26.61
#